data_AF-A0A535VVZ9-F1
#
_entry.id   AF-A0A535VVZ9-F1
#
_cell.length_a   1.000
_cell.length_b   1.000
_cell.length_c   1.000
_cell.angle_alpha   90.00
_cell.angle_beta   90.00
_cell.angle_gamma   90.00
#
_symmetry.space_group_name_H-M   'P 1'
#
loop_
_entity.id
_entity.type
_entity.pdbx_description
1 polymer ?
#
loop_
_entity_poly.entity_id
_entity_poly.type
_entity_poly.pdbx_seq_one_letter_code
_entity_poly.pdbx_strand_id
1 'polypeptide(L)'
;MRITPAVVLVAVAIVGSVAFILYVVFRVEDEQIPLLGAGFGVLGASFATIAIGSLVEMWRAASRARTGRAFTLAIVGGIAGLVAIGCFTFTALSTLVWRS
;
A
#
# COMPACT_ATOMS: atom_id res chain seq x y z
N MET A 1 -2.98 15.08 -15.13
CA MET A 1 -2.67 13.71 -14.66
C MET A 1 -3.08 12.78 -15.78
N ARG A 2 -2.16 11.98 -16.34
CA ARG A 2 -2.54 10.94 -17.30
C ARG A 2 -3.02 9.74 -16.48
N ILE A 3 -4.27 9.31 -16.67
CA ILE A 3 -4.78 8.08 -16.07
C ILE A 3 -4.07 6.94 -16.78
N THR A 4 -3.03 6.39 -16.15
CA THR A 4 -2.36 5.18 -16.62
C THR A 4 -3.08 3.94 -16.07
N PRO A 5 -3.11 2.82 -16.81
CA PRO A 5 -3.75 1.58 -16.36
C PRO A 5 -3.26 1.12 -14.98
N ALA A 6 -1.97 1.33 -14.70
CA ALA A 6 -1.36 1.04 -13.40
C ALA A 6 -1.99 1.82 -12.24
N VAL A 7 -2.33 3.10 -12.43
CA VAL A 7 -2.96 3.93 -11.39
C VAL A 7 -4.36 3.41 -11.07
N VAL A 8 -5.12 3.02 -12.10
CA VAL A 8 -6.46 2.46 -11.94
C VAL A 8 -6.38 1.13 -11.19
N LEU A 9 -5.45 0.25 -11.58
CA LEU A 9 -5.21 -1.03 -10.90
C LEU A 9 -4.86 -0.84 -9.41
N VAL A 10 -3.95 0.07 -9.10
CA VAL A 10 -3.57 0.35 -7.71
C VAL A 10 -4.74 0.94 -6.92
N ALA A 11 -5.52 1.85 -7.50
CA ALA A 11 -6.69 2.41 -6.84
C ALA A 11 -7.74 1.33 -6.55
N VAL A 12 -8.03 0.45 -7.52
CA VAL A 12 -8.94 -0.68 -7.34
C VAL A 12 -8.40 -1.66 -6.30
N ALA A 13 -7.10 -1.92 -6.29
CA ALA A 13 -6.47 -2.79 -5.30
C ALA A 13 -6.62 -2.22 -3.89
N ILE A 14 -6.40 -0.92 -3.69
CA ILE A 14 -6.58 -0.27 -2.38
C ILE A 14 -8.05 -0.36 -1.94
N VAL A 15 -8.98 0.04 -2.81
CA VAL A 15 -10.42 0.03 -2.49
C VAL A 15 -10.90 -1.38 -2.20
N GLY A 16 -10.52 -2.35 -3.03
CA GLY A 16 -10.87 -3.76 -2.84
C GLY A 16 -10.28 -4.33 -1.55
N SER A 17 -9.04 -3.99 -1.22
CA SER A 17 -8.37 -4.45 -0.01
C SER A 17 -9.00 -3.86 1.25
N VAL A 18 -9.38 -2.58 1.23
CA VAL A 18 -10.11 -1.93 2.34
C VAL A 18 -11.49 -2.55 2.52
N ALA A 19 -12.23 -2.75 1.43
CA ALA A 19 -13.55 -3.39 1.46
C ALA A 19 -13.47 -4.83 1.98
N PHE A 20 -12.43 -5.58 1.59
CA PHE A 20 -12.18 -6.93 2.06
C PHE A 20 -11.84 -6.97 3.55
N ILE A 21 -10.95 -6.09 4.03
CA ILE A 21 -10.63 -5.98 5.47
C ILE A 21 -11.90 -5.68 6.28
N LEU A 22 -12.71 -4.71 5.84
CA LEU A 22 -13.99 -4.37 6.48
C LEU A 22 -14.93 -5.57 6.51
N TYR A 23 -15.05 -6.29 5.39
CA TYR A 23 -15.87 -7.50 5.32
C TYR A 23 -15.43 -8.55 6.33
N VAL A 24 -14.13 -8.82 6.44
CA VAL A 24 -13.57 -9.79 7.40
C VAL A 24 -13.83 -9.35 8.84
N VAL A 25 -13.65 -8.06 9.16
CA VAL A 25 -13.92 -7.52 10.50
C VAL A 25 -15.39 -7.66 10.91
N PHE A 26 -16.33 -7.39 10.00
CA PHE A 26 -17.76 -7.35 10.34
C PHE A 26 -18.49 -8.68 10.19
N ARG A 27 -17.96 -9.61 9.38
CA ARG A 27 -18.75 -10.76 8.90
C ARG A 27 -18.08 -12.12 9.08
N VAL A 28 -16.83 -12.16 9.48
CA VAL A 28 -16.05 -13.39 9.64
C VAL A 28 -15.70 -13.56 11.10
N GLU A 29 -16.29 -14.58 11.73
CA GLU A 29 -16.08 -14.92 13.14
C GLU A 29 -15.01 -16.00 13.29
N ASP A 30 -15.02 -17.02 12.41
CA ASP A 30 -13.98 -18.06 12.33
C ASP A 30 -12.86 -17.65 11.36
N GLU A 31 -11.60 -17.95 11.68
CA GLU A 31 -10.42 -17.70 10.82
C GLU A 31 -10.12 -16.21 10.51
N GLN A 32 -10.60 -15.29 11.34
CA GLN A 32 -10.46 -13.85 11.12
C GLN A 32 -8.98 -13.39 10.98
N ILE A 33 -8.06 -13.95 11.78
CA ILE A 33 -6.64 -13.55 11.82
C ILE A 33 -5.92 -13.79 10.47
N PRO A 34 -5.91 -15.01 9.88
CA PRO A 34 -5.25 -15.23 8.60
C PRO A 34 -5.88 -14.44 7.44
N LEU A 35 -7.21 -14.26 7.42
CA LEU A 35 -7.87 -13.46 6.39
C LEU A 35 -7.49 -11.98 6.46
N LEU A 36 -7.40 -11.40 7.67
CA LEU A 36 -6.91 -10.03 7.83
C LEU A 36 -5.48 -9.88 7.34
N GLY A 37 -4.62 -10.86 7.63
CA GLY A 37 -3.24 -10.90 7.13
C GLY A 37 -3.17 -10.79 5.60
N ALA A 38 -3.96 -11.59 4.89
CA ALA A 38 -4.03 -11.52 3.43
C ALA A 38 -4.48 -10.13 2.93
N GLY A 39 -5.49 -9.54 3.58
CA GLY A 39 -5.99 -8.20 3.26
C GLY A 39 -4.93 -7.10 3.49
N PHE A 40 -4.25 -7.11 4.63
CA PHE A 40 -3.17 -6.16 4.88
C PHE A 40 -1.96 -6.38 3.96
N GLY A 41 -1.70 -7.61 3.52
CA GLY A 41 -0.62 -7.90 2.57
C GLY A 41 -0.83 -7.23 1.22
N VAL A 42 -2.03 -7.33 0.65
CA VAL A 42 -2.39 -6.68 -0.62
C VAL A 42 -2.41 -5.16 -0.49
N LEU A 43 -2.91 -4.65 0.64
CA LEU A 43 -2.89 -3.21 0.94
C LEU A 43 -1.46 -2.68 1.00
N GLY A 44 -0.58 -3.39 1.72
CA GLY A 44 0.85 -3.08 1.84
C GLY A 44 1.57 -3.10 0.49
N ALA A 45 1.30 -4.09 -0.36
CA ALA A 45 1.86 -4.16 -1.71
C ALA A 45 1.40 -2.98 -2.60
N SER A 46 0.15 -2.55 -2.45
CA SER A 46 -0.40 -1.40 -3.18
C SER A 46 0.31 -0.10 -2.77
N PHE A 47 0.47 0.14 -1.47
CA PHE A 47 1.21 1.30 -0.96
C PHE A 47 2.70 1.26 -1.32
N ALA A 48 3.33 0.08 -1.31
CA ALA A 48 4.70 -0.09 -1.77
C ALA A 48 4.86 0.29 -3.25
N THR A 49 3.90 -0.08 -4.10
CA THR A 49 3.87 0.29 -5.52
C THR A 49 3.80 1.81 -5.70
N ILE A 50 2.98 2.49 -4.88
CA ILE A 50 2.90 3.96 -4.86
C ILE A 50 4.22 4.56 -4.42
N ALA A 51 4.84 4.04 -3.37
CA ALA A 51 6.12 4.53 -2.86
C ALA A 51 7.23 4.42 -3.92
N ILE A 52 7.34 3.26 -4.59
CA ILE A 52 8.31 3.04 -5.67
C ILE A 52 8.01 3.97 -6.86
N GLY A 53 6.76 4.09 -7.28
CA GLY A 53 6.36 5.00 -8.36
C GLY A 53 6.71 6.46 -8.05
N SER A 54 6.51 6.88 -6.80
CA SER A 54 6.86 8.21 -6.31
C SER A 54 8.37 8.44 -6.34
N LEU A 55 9.17 7.44 -5.96
CA LEU A 55 10.63 7.48 -5.99
C LEU A 55 11.16 7.61 -7.44
N VAL A 56 10.61 6.84 -8.38
CA VAL A 56 11.00 6.90 -9.79
C VAL A 56 10.68 8.27 -10.40
N GLU A 57 9.49 8.81 -10.13
CA GLU A 57 9.10 10.13 -10.63
C GLU A 57 9.84 11.27 -9.94
N MET A 58 10.21 11.10 -8.67
CA MET A 58 11.10 12.01 -7.95
C MET A 58 12.49 12.04 -8.60
N TRP A 59 13.08 10.87 -8.90
CA TRP A 59 14.37 10.78 -9.59
C TRP A 59 14.34 11.48 -10.96
N ARG A 60 13.25 11.27 -11.71
CA ARG A 60 13.01 11.95 -13.01
C ARG A 60 12.76 13.46 -12.88
N ALA A 61 12.20 13.91 -11.77
CA ALA A 61 11.97 15.33 -11.51
C ALA A 61 13.25 16.05 -11.06
N ALA A 62 14.06 15.37 -10.24
CA ALA A 62 15.37 15.83 -9.80
C ALA A 62 16.32 16.02 -10.99
N SER A 63 16.35 15.09 -11.94
CA SER A 63 17.16 15.21 -13.15
C SER A 63 16.74 16.35 -14.09
N ARG A 64 15.54 16.92 -13.90
CA ARG A 64 15.02 18.06 -14.67
C ARG A 64 15.04 19.39 -13.89
N ALA A 65 15.79 19.47 -12.78
CA ALA A 65 15.90 20.65 -11.91
C ALA A 65 14.55 21.21 -11.40
N ARG A 66 13.50 20.37 -11.33
CA ARG A 66 12.18 20.76 -10.80
C ARG A 66 12.07 20.43 -9.31
N THR A 67 12.83 21.19 -8.50
CA THR A 67 13.02 20.97 -7.06
C THR A 67 11.70 20.89 -6.26
N GLY A 68 10.75 21.79 -6.54
CA GLY A 68 9.46 21.81 -5.81
C GLY A 68 8.63 20.54 -6.01
N ARG A 69 8.61 19.98 -7.23
CA ARG A 69 7.85 18.74 -7.53
C ARG A 69 8.52 17.51 -6.94
N ALA A 70 9.85 17.47 -6.96
CA ALA A 70 10.62 16.38 -6.35
C ALA A 70 10.37 16.29 -4.84
N PHE A 71 10.32 17.43 -4.14
CA PHE A 71 10.05 17.47 -2.70
C PHE A 71 8.66 16.94 -2.33
N THR A 72 7.62 17.34 -3.09
CA THR A 72 6.26 16.81 -2.87
C THR A 72 6.16 15.30 -3.12
N LEU A 73 6.86 14.79 -4.13
CA LEU A 73 6.89 13.35 -4.44
C LEU A 73 7.62 12.55 -3.35
N ALA A 74 8.68 13.12 -2.77
CA ALA A 74 9.43 12.51 -1.68
C ALA A 74 8.55 12.34 -0.42
N ILE A 75 7.79 13.37 -0.05
CA ILE A 75 6.91 13.33 1.13
C ILE A 75 5.78 12.32 0.93
N VAL A 76 5.07 12.41 -0.19
CA VAL A 76 3.94 11.51 -0.48
C VAL A 76 4.40 10.06 -0.61
N GLY A 77 5.52 9.83 -1.31
CA GLY A 77 6.14 8.51 -1.41
C GLY A 77 6.63 7.96 -0.07
N GLY A 78 7.21 8.82 0.77
CA GLY A 78 7.67 8.45 2.11
C GLY A 78 6.54 8.05 3.04
N ILE A 79 5.44 8.82 3.09
CA ILE A 79 4.25 8.46 3.88
C ILE A 79 3.65 7.15 3.37
N ALA A 80 3.52 6.97 2.06
CA ALA A 80 3.05 5.72 1.48
C ALA A 80 3.96 4.54 1.86
N GLY A 81 5.29 4.74 1.89
CA GLY A 81 6.24 3.73 2.33
C GLY A 81 6.07 3.35 3.81
N LEU A 82 5.86 4.31 4.70
CA LEU A 82 5.61 4.04 6.12
C LEU A 82 4.31 3.24 6.33
N VAL A 83 3.26 3.59 5.60
CA VAL A 83 1.98 2.85 5.63
C VAL A 83 2.16 1.42 5.11
N ALA A 84 2.96 1.23 4.05
CA ALA A 84 3.27 -0.09 3.52
C ALA A 84 3.98 -0.98 4.55
N ILE A 85 4.99 -0.43 5.26
CA ILE A 85 5.71 -1.15 6.31
C ILE A 85 4.76 -1.57 7.44
N GLY A 86 3.87 -0.66 7.87
CA GLY A 86 2.84 -1.00 8.87
C GLY A 86 1.93 -2.15 8.43
N CYS A 87 1.48 -2.13 7.18
CA CYS A 87 0.63 -3.19 6.62
C CYS A 87 1.37 -4.53 6.51
N PHE A 88 2.64 -4.53 6.07
CA PHE A 88 3.47 -5.74 6.03
C PHE A 88 3.75 -6.29 7.43
N THR A 89 3.94 -5.41 8.41
CA THR A 89 4.18 -5.82 9.81
C THR A 89 2.95 -6.53 10.37
N PHE A 90 1.75 -5.97 10.15
CA PHE A 90 0.50 -6.60 10.58
C PHE A 90 0.30 -7.97 9.90
N THR A 91 0.59 -8.06 8.60
CA THR A 91 0.55 -9.31 7.85
C THR A 91 1.51 -10.36 8.41
N ALA A 92 2.74 -9.96 8.74
CA ALA A 92 3.72 -10.86 9.33
C ALA A 92 3.26 -11.34 10.72
N LEU A 93 2.72 -10.43 11.54
CA LEU A 93 2.20 -10.75 12.88
C LEU A 93 1.03 -11.73 12.82
N SER A 94 0.04 -11.49 11.95
CA SER A 94 -1.11 -12.40 11.80
C SER A 94 -0.68 -13.79 11.33
N THR A 95 0.35 -13.86 10.46
CA THR A 95 0.89 -15.13 9.97
C THR A 95 1.66 -15.89 11.06
N LEU A 96 2.39 -15.17 11.92
CA LEU A 96 3.11 -15.75 13.06
C LEU A 96 2.16 -16.28 14.13
N VAL A 97 1.11 -15.50 14.47
CA VAL A 97 0.10 -15.89 15.47
C VAL A 97 -0.64 -17.15 15.06
N TRP A 98 -1.00 -17.28 13.77
CA TRP A 98 -1.69 -18.48 13.27
C TRP A 98 -0.81 -19.74 13.29
N ARG A 99 0.51 -19.59 13.29
CA ARG A 99 1.47 -20.70 13.28
C ARG A 99 1.81 -21.23 14.68
N SER A 100 1.44 -20.52 15.75
CA SER A 100 1.64 -20.94 17.15
C SER A 100 0.40 -21.63 17.70
#